data_AF-A0A259NQD0-F1
#
_entry.id   AF-A0A259NQD0-F1
#
_cell.length_a   1.000
_cell.length_b   1.000
_cell.length_c   1.000
_cell.angle_alpha   90.00
_cell.angle_beta   90.00
_cell.angle_gamma   90.00
#
_symmetry.space_group_name_H-M   'P 1'
#
loop_
_entity.id
_entity.type
_entity.pdbx_description
1 polymer ?
#
loop_
_entity_poly.entity_id
_entity_poly.type
_entity_poly.pdbx_seq_one_letter_code
_entity_poly.pdbx_strand_id
1 'polypeptide(L)'
;MRFHGSRSSSVATLLSCCCFIFCIQVAYAEKADQDKPIILEAGKVSINDVQQIYDLEGELILIKGSILITGEKGNIKVDPEGYEYVDVKGNANTTASFRQKREGPADEFMQGRGQTVVYNAKTELLTLTGDASLKRLDNMQMIDQLRGWKIDYDDVTQYY
;
A
#
# COMPACT_ATOMS: atom_id res chain seq x y z
N MET A 1 -19.80 8.51 -83.86
CA MET A 1 -19.01 9.02 -82.72
C MET A 1 -18.72 7.86 -81.78
N ARG A 2 -17.43 7.54 -81.58
CA ARG A 2 -16.95 6.49 -80.67
C ARG A 2 -16.95 7.01 -79.25
N PHE A 3 -17.43 6.21 -78.29
CA PHE A 3 -16.89 6.21 -76.92
C PHE A 3 -16.76 4.77 -76.43
N HIS A 4 -15.58 4.49 -75.88
CA HIS A 4 -15.07 3.22 -75.38
C HIS A 4 -14.92 3.31 -73.86
N GLY A 5 -15.05 2.16 -73.19
CA GLY A 5 -14.55 1.91 -71.84
C GLY A 5 -15.61 2.01 -70.74
N SER A 6 -15.65 1.15 -69.73
CA SER A 6 -14.89 -0.05 -69.39
C SER A 6 -15.70 -0.80 -68.31
N ARG A 7 -15.64 -2.14 -68.31
CA ARG A 7 -16.32 -3.04 -67.36
C ARG A 7 -15.56 -3.10 -66.02
N SER A 8 -16.31 -3.19 -64.91
CA SER A 8 -16.07 -4.16 -63.80
C SER A 8 -17.18 -3.96 -62.74
N SER A 9 -18.08 -4.94 -62.59
CA SER A 9 -18.02 -6.09 -61.65
C SER A 9 -18.63 -5.76 -60.28
N SER A 10 -19.81 -6.32 -60.07
CA SER A 10 -20.59 -6.49 -58.83
C SER A 10 -19.75 -7.03 -57.67
N VAL A 11 -20.10 -6.70 -56.42
CA VAL A 11 -20.34 -7.64 -55.29
C VAL A 11 -21.11 -6.88 -54.18
N ALA A 12 -22.12 -7.55 -53.63
CA ALA A 12 -22.99 -7.11 -52.54
C ALA A 12 -22.28 -7.17 -51.17
N THR A 13 -22.62 -6.24 -50.26
CA THR A 13 -22.13 -6.27 -48.87
C THR A 13 -23.30 -6.53 -47.92
N LEU A 14 -23.25 -7.68 -47.24
CA LEU A 14 -24.17 -8.13 -46.21
C LEU A 14 -23.97 -7.39 -44.88
N LEU A 15 -25.09 -7.27 -44.17
CA LEU A 15 -25.33 -6.80 -42.81
C LEU A 15 -24.48 -7.55 -41.75
N SER A 16 -23.86 -6.84 -40.79
CA SER A 16 -23.37 -7.45 -39.55
C SER A 16 -23.64 -6.54 -38.35
N CYS A 17 -24.33 -7.12 -37.38
CA CYS A 17 -24.87 -6.56 -36.16
C CYS A 17 -23.78 -6.56 -35.08
N CYS A 18 -23.41 -5.41 -34.52
CA CYS A 18 -22.50 -5.33 -33.38
C CYS A 18 -23.14 -4.55 -32.22
N CYS A 19 -23.92 -5.25 -31.40
CA CYS A 19 -24.26 -4.79 -30.06
C CYS A 19 -23.04 -5.01 -29.15
N PHE A 20 -22.18 -4.00 -29.00
CA PHE A 20 -21.17 -3.97 -27.95
C PHE A 20 -21.83 -3.55 -26.64
N ILE A 21 -22.23 -4.54 -25.84
CA ILE A 21 -22.58 -4.32 -24.43
C ILE A 21 -21.25 -4.13 -23.68
N PHE A 22 -20.93 -2.87 -23.39
CA PHE A 22 -19.81 -2.51 -22.52
C PHE A 22 -20.19 -2.91 -21.08
N CYS A 23 -19.74 -4.08 -20.63
CA CYS A 23 -19.73 -4.42 -19.22
C CYS A 23 -18.73 -3.48 -18.53
N ILE A 24 -19.24 -2.42 -17.90
CA ILE A 24 -18.46 -1.59 -16.99
C ILE A 24 -18.18 -2.45 -15.76
N GLN A 25 -17.09 -3.20 -15.78
CA GLN A 25 -16.55 -3.76 -14.56
C GLN A 25 -16.07 -2.58 -13.73
N VAL A 26 -16.79 -2.28 -12.66
CA VAL A 26 -16.29 -1.41 -11.60
C VAL A 26 -15.09 -2.15 -11.02
N ALA A 27 -13.90 -1.81 -11.51
CA ALA A 27 -12.65 -2.30 -10.95
C ALA A 27 -12.52 -1.67 -9.57
N TYR A 28 -13.03 -2.35 -8.55
CA TYR A 28 -12.58 -2.11 -7.19
C TYR A 28 -11.10 -2.47 -7.20
N ALA A 29 -10.24 -1.46 -7.04
CA ALA A 29 -8.83 -1.71 -6.80
C ALA A 29 -8.75 -2.51 -5.50
N GLU A 30 -8.50 -3.81 -5.61
CA GLU A 30 -8.16 -4.66 -4.47
C GLU A 30 -6.88 -4.08 -3.86
N LYS A 31 -6.91 -3.78 -2.56
CA LYS A 31 -5.73 -3.24 -1.87
C LYS A 31 -4.79 -4.38 -1.55
N ALA A 32 -3.57 -4.35 -2.11
CA ALA A 32 -2.73 -5.53 -2.14
C ALA A 32 -2.26 -6.00 -0.76
N ASP A 33 -2.19 -5.10 0.23
CA ASP A 33 -1.67 -5.39 1.57
C ASP A 33 -2.76 -5.57 2.63
N GLN A 34 -3.94 -4.97 2.46
CA GLN A 34 -4.95 -4.86 3.52
C GLN A 34 -5.45 -6.23 4.02
N ASP A 35 -5.68 -7.16 3.09
CA ASP A 35 -6.22 -8.50 3.38
C ASP A 35 -5.13 -9.55 3.61
N LYS A 36 -3.85 -9.15 3.63
CA LYS A 36 -2.75 -10.08 3.87
C LYS A 36 -2.61 -10.38 5.36
N PRO A 37 -2.22 -11.61 5.73
CA PRO A 37 -1.98 -11.93 7.14
C PRO A 37 -0.79 -11.14 7.67
N ILE A 38 -0.87 -10.75 8.95
CA ILE A 38 0.26 -10.21 9.69
C ILE A 38 1.20 -11.34 10.11
N ILE A 39 2.50 -11.16 9.87
CA ILE A 39 3.57 -12.02 10.36
C ILE A 39 4.43 -11.16 11.28
N LEU A 40 4.76 -11.70 12.46
CA LEU A 40 5.46 -10.98 13.50
C LEU A 40 6.60 -11.82 14.05
N GLU A 41 7.78 -11.23 14.12
CA GLU A 41 8.93 -11.70 14.87
C GLU A 41 9.31 -10.67 15.93
N ALA A 42 9.58 -11.14 17.15
CA ALA A 42 9.96 -10.34 18.29
C ALA A 42 10.77 -11.19 19.27
N GLY A 43 11.63 -10.56 20.08
CA GLY A 43 12.33 -11.25 21.16
C GLY A 43 11.37 -11.78 22.24
N LYS A 44 10.29 -11.03 22.52
CA LYS A 44 9.24 -11.41 23.47
C LYS A 44 7.89 -10.87 23.01
N VAL A 45 6.85 -11.67 23.23
CA VAL A 45 5.45 -11.33 23.00
C VAL A 45 4.64 -11.59 24.28
N SER A 46 3.87 -10.60 24.73
CA SER A 46 2.84 -10.75 25.76
C SER A 46 1.47 -10.58 25.13
N ILE A 47 0.54 -11.49 25.41
CA ILE A 47 -0.76 -11.55 24.72
C ILE A 47 -1.89 -11.40 25.73
N ASN A 48 -2.83 -10.51 25.42
CA ASN A 48 -4.12 -10.43 26.07
C ASN A 48 -5.23 -10.77 25.07
N ASP A 49 -5.63 -12.05 25.06
CA ASP A 49 -6.64 -12.56 24.12
C ASP A 49 -8.03 -11.94 24.33
N VAL A 50 -8.36 -11.48 25.54
CA VAL A 50 -9.67 -10.87 25.80
C VAL A 50 -9.74 -9.48 25.17
N GLN A 51 -8.66 -8.72 25.27
CA GLN A 51 -8.58 -7.36 24.74
C GLN A 51 -8.03 -7.30 23.30
N GLN A 52 -7.55 -8.43 22.78
CA GLN A 52 -6.87 -8.54 21.49
C GLN A 52 -5.68 -7.57 21.38
N ILE A 53 -4.84 -7.58 22.43
CA ILE A 53 -3.64 -6.72 22.54
C ILE A 53 -2.38 -7.60 22.61
N TYR A 54 -1.36 -7.22 21.84
CA TYR A 54 -0.06 -7.86 21.77
C TYR A 54 1.03 -6.84 22.09
N ASP A 55 1.74 -7.04 23.20
CA ASP A 55 2.88 -6.23 23.59
C ASP A 55 4.18 -6.92 23.17
N LEU A 56 5.06 -6.16 22.51
CA LEU A 56 6.22 -6.65 21.79
C LEU A 56 7.49 -6.00 22.33
N GLU A 57 8.53 -6.79 22.59
CA GLU A 57 9.83 -6.31 23.04
C GLU A 57 10.99 -7.04 22.35
N GLY A 58 12.08 -6.31 22.11
CA GLY A 58 13.28 -6.79 21.42
C GLY A 58 13.28 -6.41 19.94
N GLU A 59 14.20 -6.97 19.15
CA GLU A 59 14.23 -6.71 17.69
C GLU A 59 12.91 -7.14 17.05
N LEU A 60 12.14 -6.15 16.57
CA LEU A 60 10.80 -6.35 16.01
C LEU A 60 10.84 -6.30 14.50
N ILE A 61 10.21 -7.30 13.87
CA ILE A 61 9.93 -7.34 12.44
C ILE A 61 8.46 -7.70 12.26
N LEU A 62 7.70 -6.81 11.66
CA LEU A 62 6.29 -6.99 11.32
C LEU A 62 6.12 -6.88 9.82
N ILE A 63 5.48 -7.88 9.22
CA ILE A 63 5.22 -7.96 7.78
C ILE A 63 3.72 -8.11 7.54
N LYS A 64 3.17 -7.32 6.62
CA LYS A 64 1.79 -7.46 6.12
C LYS A 64 1.77 -7.15 4.63
N GLY A 65 1.74 -8.19 3.80
CA GLY A 65 1.92 -8.04 2.36
C GLY A 65 3.29 -7.43 2.03
N SER A 66 3.30 -6.26 1.41
CA SER A 66 4.48 -5.45 1.09
C SER A 66 4.93 -4.54 2.24
N ILE A 67 4.09 -4.35 3.27
CA ILE A 67 4.40 -3.54 4.45
C ILE A 67 5.44 -4.26 5.30
N LEU A 68 6.49 -3.54 5.67
CA LEU A 68 7.50 -3.92 6.65
C LEU A 68 7.63 -2.83 7.70
N ILE A 69 7.43 -3.19 8.96
CA ILE A 69 7.65 -2.30 10.11
C ILE A 69 8.71 -2.93 11.00
N THR A 70 9.69 -2.13 11.41
CA THR A 70 10.75 -2.59 12.34
C THR A 70 10.94 -1.63 13.51
N GLY A 71 11.41 -2.16 14.63
CA GLY A 71 11.69 -1.38 15.84
C GLY A 71 12.11 -2.27 17.01
N GLU A 72 11.87 -1.79 18.23
CA GLU A 72 12.39 -2.38 19.47
C GLU A 72 11.32 -2.65 20.53
N LYS A 73 10.26 -1.82 20.53
CA LYS A 73 9.08 -2.00 21.37
C LYS A 73 7.85 -1.75 20.54
N GLY A 74 6.82 -2.55 20.74
CA GLY A 74 5.61 -2.46 19.94
C GLY A 74 4.36 -2.82 20.72
N ASN A 75 3.23 -2.31 20.25
CA ASN A 75 1.90 -2.70 20.68
C ASN A 75 1.04 -2.88 19.43
N ILE A 76 0.36 -4.01 19.35
CA ILE A 76 -0.65 -4.27 18.32
C ILE A 76 -1.99 -4.43 19.04
N LYS A 77 -3.00 -3.71 18.57
CA LYS A 77 -4.38 -3.89 18.99
C LYS A 77 -5.22 -4.26 17.78
N VAL A 78 -5.99 -5.34 17.87
CA VAL A 78 -6.93 -5.73 16.82
C VAL A 78 -8.33 -5.27 17.21
N ASP A 79 -9.02 -4.58 16.30
CA ASP A 79 -10.40 -4.17 16.51
C ASP A 79 -11.40 -5.34 16.26
N PRO A 80 -12.68 -5.21 16.65
CA PRO A 80 -13.66 -6.27 16.44
C PRO A 80 -13.92 -6.64 14.98
N GLU A 81 -13.58 -5.77 14.04
CA GLU A 81 -13.67 -6.03 12.60
C GLU A 81 -12.43 -6.74 12.04
N GLY A 82 -11.38 -6.90 12.87
CA GLY A 82 -10.14 -7.59 12.51
C GLY A 82 -9.02 -6.67 12.03
N TYR A 83 -9.18 -5.34 12.09
CA TYR A 83 -8.14 -4.41 11.68
C TYR A 83 -7.13 -4.16 12.79
N GLU A 84 -5.86 -4.16 12.42
CA GLU A 84 -4.75 -3.92 13.33
C GLU A 84 -4.41 -2.44 13.45
N TYR A 85 -4.26 -1.99 14.68
CA TYR A 85 -3.59 -0.75 15.05
C TYR A 85 -2.21 -1.10 15.61
N VAL A 86 -1.17 -0.66 14.92
CA VAL A 86 0.23 -0.98 15.20
C VAL A 86 0.94 0.28 15.68
N ASP A 87 1.55 0.25 16.86
CA ASP A 87 2.45 1.29 17.40
C ASP A 87 3.81 0.67 17.67
N VAL A 88 4.84 1.08 16.92
CA VAL A 88 6.21 0.59 17.05
C VAL A 88 7.16 1.74 17.34
N LYS A 89 8.07 1.52 18.28
CA LYS A 89 9.05 2.49 18.76
C LYS A 89 10.46 1.97 18.58
N GLY A 90 11.37 2.88 18.28
CA GLY A 90 12.80 2.64 18.37
C GLY A 90 13.29 2.62 19.81
N ASN A 91 14.61 2.66 19.99
CA ASN A 91 15.26 2.85 21.27
C ASN A 91 16.19 4.08 21.25
N ALA A 92 17.10 4.21 22.22
CA ALA A 92 18.02 5.34 22.28
C ALA A 92 19.01 5.41 21.09
N ASN A 93 19.25 4.29 20.41
CA ASN A 93 20.24 4.12 19.35
C ASN A 93 19.62 3.86 17.97
N THR A 94 18.37 3.39 17.91
CA THR A 94 17.67 3.01 16.67
C THR A 94 16.30 3.69 16.60
N THR A 95 15.84 3.98 15.38
CA THR A 95 14.48 4.48 15.12
C THR A 95 13.58 3.35 14.64
N ALA A 96 12.28 3.50 14.81
CA ALA A 96 11.32 2.63 14.12
C ALA A 96 11.30 2.97 12.63
N SER A 97 11.07 1.97 11.80
CA SER A 97 11.02 2.14 10.35
C SER A 97 9.78 1.52 9.74
N PHE A 98 9.37 2.08 8.60
CA PHE A 98 8.25 1.62 7.79
C PHE A 98 8.71 1.54 6.33
N ARG A 99 8.28 0.50 5.62
CA ARG A 99 8.40 0.42 4.17
C ARG A 99 7.13 -0.20 3.60
N GLN A 100 6.68 0.30 2.46
CA GLN A 100 5.57 -0.26 1.70
C GLN A 100 5.79 -0.05 0.21
N LYS A 101 5.34 -0.99 -0.62
CA LYS A 101 5.22 -0.77 -2.06
C LYS A 101 3.93 0.00 -2.35
N ARG A 102 4.01 1.12 -3.07
CA ARG A 102 2.81 1.89 -3.45
C ARG A 102 1.98 1.11 -4.46
N GLU A 103 0.67 1.23 -4.33
CA GLU A 103 -0.26 0.78 -5.36
C GLU A 103 -0.07 1.57 -6.65
N GLY A 104 -0.10 0.85 -7.78
CA GLY A 104 0.05 1.41 -9.11
C GLY A 104 0.91 0.56 -10.05
N PRO A 105 1.01 0.95 -11.33
CA PRO A 105 1.80 0.23 -12.31
C PRO A 105 3.33 0.40 -12.14
N ALA A 106 3.77 1.41 -11.39
CA ALA A 106 5.17 1.71 -11.15
C ALA A 106 5.72 0.90 -9.95
N ASP A 107 7.03 0.64 -9.94
CA ASP A 107 7.69 -0.03 -8.81
C ASP A 107 8.12 1.00 -7.76
N GLU A 108 7.12 1.68 -7.20
CA GLU A 108 7.33 2.74 -6.23
C GLU A 108 7.25 2.24 -4.78
N PHE A 109 8.02 2.86 -3.90
CA PHE A 109 8.05 2.54 -2.48
C PHE A 109 7.94 3.80 -1.62
N MET A 110 7.20 3.68 -0.53
CA MET A 110 7.28 4.61 0.60
C MET A 110 8.24 4.03 1.64
N GLN A 111 9.16 4.86 2.15
CA GLN A 111 10.08 4.50 3.23
C GLN A 111 10.09 5.57 4.31
N GLY A 112 9.61 5.19 5.50
CA GLY A 112 9.50 6.04 6.67
C GLY A 112 10.48 5.66 7.77
N ARG A 113 10.93 6.65 8.54
CA ARG A 113 11.61 6.47 9.83
C ARG A 113 11.15 7.52 10.83
N GLY A 114 11.15 7.17 12.11
CA GLY A 114 10.91 8.09 13.22
C GLY A 114 11.12 7.38 14.55
N GLN A 115 11.11 8.12 15.66
CA GLN A 115 11.11 7.50 16.99
C GLN A 115 9.89 6.61 17.22
N THR A 116 8.76 6.95 16.61
CA THR A 116 7.55 6.13 16.62
C THR A 116 6.97 6.04 15.22
N VAL A 117 6.56 4.83 14.85
CA VAL A 117 5.80 4.46 13.65
C VAL A 117 4.45 3.94 14.13
N VAL A 118 3.38 4.60 13.72
CA VAL A 118 2.01 4.12 13.94
C VAL A 118 1.38 3.80 12.60
N TYR A 119 0.75 2.63 12.48
CA TYR A 119 -0.03 2.25 11.30
C TYR A 119 -1.41 1.78 11.71
N ASN A 120 -2.44 2.38 11.12
CA ASN A 120 -3.83 1.98 11.31
C ASN A 120 -4.32 1.26 10.06
N ALA A 121 -4.48 -0.06 10.10
CA ALA A 121 -4.88 -0.87 8.95
C ALA A 121 -6.33 -0.62 8.48
N LYS A 122 -7.17 0.00 9.32
CA LYS A 122 -8.56 0.34 8.98
C LYS A 122 -8.64 1.55 8.06
N THR A 123 -7.82 2.56 8.32
CA THR A 123 -7.76 3.82 7.56
C THR A 123 -6.57 3.88 6.62
N GLU A 124 -5.63 2.93 6.73
CA GLU A 124 -4.33 2.90 6.06
C GLU A 124 -3.53 4.19 6.24
N LEU A 125 -3.60 4.72 7.46
CA LEU A 125 -2.88 5.92 7.85
C LEU A 125 -1.57 5.50 8.54
N LEU A 126 -0.46 5.93 7.98
CA LEU A 126 0.86 5.89 8.59
C LEU A 126 1.13 7.23 9.28
N THR A 127 1.54 7.18 10.54
CA THR A 127 2.03 8.34 11.29
C THR A 127 3.45 8.09 11.78
N LEU A 128 4.37 8.98 11.41
CA LEU A 128 5.75 8.99 11.87
C LEU A 128 5.95 10.16 12.83
N THR A 129 6.56 9.93 13.99
CA THR A 129 6.88 11.03 14.94
C THR A 129 8.27 10.92 15.53
N GLY A 130 8.84 12.07 15.90
CA GLY A 130 10.14 12.20 16.55
C GLY A 130 11.28 12.06 15.55
N ASP A 131 11.74 13.20 15.02
CA ASP A 131 12.69 13.29 13.90
C ASP A 131 12.27 12.41 12.71
N ALA A 132 11.01 12.60 12.30
CA ALA A 132 10.40 11.82 11.25
C ALA A 132 10.98 12.17 9.88
N SER A 133 11.18 11.15 9.05
CA SER A 133 11.48 11.29 7.63
C SER A 133 10.70 10.30 6.80
N LEU A 134 10.20 10.75 5.66
CA LEU A 134 9.48 9.91 4.69
C LEU A 134 10.10 10.13 3.32
N LYS A 135 10.35 9.05 2.58
CA LYS A 135 10.89 9.08 1.22
C LYS A 135 9.96 8.34 0.29
N ARG A 136 9.71 8.92 -0.89
CA ARG A 136 9.13 8.22 -2.03
C ARG A 136 10.25 7.83 -2.98
N LEU A 137 10.26 6.56 -3.38
CA LEU A 137 11.27 5.98 -4.26
C LEU A 137 10.59 5.39 -5.49
N ASP A 138 11.24 5.48 -6.65
CA ASP A 138 10.91 4.70 -7.86
C ASP A 138 12.16 3.93 -8.28
N ASN A 139 12.04 2.60 -8.34
CA ASN A 139 13.16 1.71 -8.66
C ASN A 139 14.46 2.05 -7.88
N MET A 140 14.30 2.28 -6.57
CA MET A 140 15.34 2.70 -5.61
C MET A 140 15.89 4.13 -5.77
N GLN A 141 15.44 4.90 -6.75
CA GLN A 141 15.80 6.32 -6.89
C GLN A 141 14.85 7.18 -6.06
N MET A 142 15.39 8.16 -5.34
CA MET A 142 14.57 9.09 -4.55
C MET A 142 13.85 10.07 -5.48
N ILE A 143 12.51 10.07 -5.41
CA ILE A 143 11.67 11.05 -6.08
C ILE A 143 11.45 12.26 -5.17
N ASP A 144 11.13 11.99 -3.90
CA ASP A 144 10.75 13.01 -2.93
C ASP A 144 11.16 12.62 -1.50
N GLN A 145 11.34 13.63 -0.65
CA GLN A 145 11.65 13.46 0.76
C GLN A 145 10.96 14.53 1.61
N LEU A 146 10.26 14.08 2.66
CA LEU A 146 9.82 14.91 3.77
C LEU A 146 10.66 14.69 5.03
N ARG A 147 10.75 15.74 5.84
CA ARG A 147 11.30 15.70 7.20
C ARG A 147 10.48 16.60 8.11
N GLY A 148 10.31 16.20 9.36
CA GLY A 148 9.61 17.00 10.34
C GLY A 148 9.52 16.31 11.69
N TRP A 149 8.86 16.98 12.64
CA TRP A 149 8.57 16.34 13.93
C TRP A 149 7.51 15.24 13.78
N LYS A 150 6.53 15.45 12.91
CA LYS A 150 5.44 14.53 12.60
C LYS A 150 5.18 14.52 11.09
N ILE A 151 4.96 13.35 10.52
CA ILE A 151 4.52 13.15 9.13
C ILE A 151 3.36 12.17 9.16
N ASP A 152 2.26 12.50 8.48
CA ASP A 152 1.15 11.58 8.23
C ASP A 152 1.15 11.22 6.75
N TYR A 153 0.97 9.94 6.42
CA TYR A 153 0.84 9.44 5.06
C TYR A 153 -0.43 8.59 4.97
N ASP A 154 -1.36 9.03 4.14
CA ASP A 154 -2.61 8.34 3.85
C ASP A 154 -2.40 7.51 2.58
N ASP A 155 -2.36 6.17 2.72
CA ASP A 155 -2.07 5.29 1.58
C ASP A 155 -3.23 5.19 0.58
N VAL A 156 -4.46 5.43 1.05
CA VAL A 156 -5.68 5.40 0.21
C VAL A 156 -5.66 6.51 -0.82
N THR A 157 -5.34 7.72 -0.37
CA THR A 157 -5.28 8.92 -1.20
C THR A 157 -3.87 9.21 -1.72
N GLN A 158 -2.88 8.51 -1.17
CA GLN A 158 -1.46 8.66 -1.41
C GLN A 158 -0.90 10.07 -1.14
N TYR A 159 -1.52 10.79 -0.19
CA TYR A 159 -1.10 12.12 0.25
C TYR A 159 -0.23 12.07 1.51
N TYR A 160 0.75 12.97 1.57
CA TYR A 160 1.64 13.23 2.70
C TYR A 160 2.06 14.70 2.76
#